data_AF-A0A4D4N0B4-F1
#
_entry.id   AF-A0A4D4N0B4-F1
#
_cell.length_a   1.000
_cell.length_b   1.000
_cell.length_c   1.000
_cell.angle_alpha   90.00
_cell.angle_beta   90.00
_cell.angle_gamma   90.00
#
_symmetry.space_group_name_H-M   'P 1'
#
loop_
_entity.id
_entity.type
_entity.pdbx_description
1 polymer ?
#
loop_
_entity_poly.entity_id
_entity_poly.type
_entity_poly.pdbx_seq_one_letter_code
_entity_poly.pdbx_strand_id
1 'polypeptide(L)'
;MQPARARPESVEIAGNRIPTWRGVPIFPCNKIPVSDTRTTSIICMRTGEDEQGVVGLQQAGIPDEIEPSLSVRFMGINEQAIISYLVTAYYSAAVLVPDALGILENVEIGRWR
;
A
#
# COMPACT_ATOMS: atom_id res chain seq x y z
N MET A 1 -37.48 -16.02 -14.66
CA MET A 1 -36.11 -16.51 -14.43
C MET A 1 -35.33 -15.36 -13.81
N GLN A 2 -35.13 -15.34 -12.49
CA GLN A 2 -34.33 -14.29 -11.85
C GLN A 2 -32.87 -14.47 -12.24
N PRO A 3 -32.13 -13.40 -12.60
CA PRO A 3 -30.69 -13.52 -12.80
C PRO A 3 -30.09 -13.97 -11.46
N ALA A 4 -29.36 -15.10 -11.49
CA ALA A 4 -28.58 -15.52 -10.34
C ALA A 4 -27.70 -14.32 -9.92
N ARG A 5 -27.86 -13.85 -8.69
CA ARG A 5 -26.92 -12.88 -8.11
C ARG A 5 -25.56 -13.57 -8.07
N ALA A 6 -24.75 -13.37 -9.12
CA ALA A 6 -23.36 -13.76 -9.11
C ALA A 6 -22.73 -13.01 -7.94
N ARG A 7 -22.40 -13.73 -6.86
CA ARG A 7 -21.57 -13.15 -5.82
C ARG A 7 -20.24 -12.80 -6.48
N PRO A 8 -19.65 -11.63 -6.19
CA PRO A 8 -18.31 -11.31 -6.66
C PRO A 8 -17.41 -12.50 -6.34
N GLU A 9 -16.63 -12.93 -7.33
CA GLU A 9 -15.55 -13.87 -7.07
C GLU A 9 -14.68 -13.28 -5.96
N SER A 10 -14.15 -14.14 -5.10
CA SER A 10 -13.39 -13.70 -3.93
C SER A 10 -12.35 -14.73 -3.56
N VAL A 11 -11.22 -14.28 -3.06
CA VAL A 11 -10.13 -15.10 -2.57
C VAL A 11 -9.91 -14.84 -1.07
N GLU A 12 -9.50 -15.87 -0.34
CA GLU A 12 -9.11 -15.72 1.07
C GLU A 12 -7.63 -15.35 1.15
N ILE A 13 -7.33 -14.19 1.74
CA ILE A 13 -5.97 -13.67 1.92
C ILE A 13 -5.85 -13.17 3.35
N ALA A 14 -4.89 -13.71 4.10
CA ALA A 14 -4.64 -13.36 5.50
C ALA A 14 -5.92 -13.42 6.38
N GLY A 15 -6.78 -14.42 6.16
CA GLY A 15 -8.05 -14.61 6.87
C GLY A 15 -9.18 -13.66 6.45
N ASN A 16 -8.96 -12.80 5.45
CA ASN A 16 -9.96 -11.90 4.90
C ASN A 16 -10.44 -12.37 3.54
N ARG A 17 -11.75 -12.23 3.29
CA ARG A 17 -12.37 -12.53 2.00
C ARG A 17 -12.32 -11.28 1.10
N ILE A 18 -11.39 -11.26 0.16
CA ILE A 18 -11.11 -10.13 -0.72
C ILE A 18 -11.83 -10.33 -2.06
N PRO A 19 -12.59 -9.34 -2.58
CA PRO A 19 -13.21 -9.44 -3.90
C PRO A 19 -12.14 -9.51 -4.99
N THR A 20 -12.44 -10.24 -6.06
CA THR A 20 -11.55 -10.40 -7.22
C THR A 20 -12.24 -9.98 -8.50
N TRP A 21 -11.46 -9.47 -9.44
CA TRP A 21 -11.87 -9.25 -10.83
C TRP A 21 -11.00 -10.13 -11.74
N ARG A 22 -11.62 -11.07 -12.47
CA ARG A 22 -10.90 -12.03 -13.35
C ARG A 22 -9.73 -12.71 -12.63
N GLY A 23 -9.97 -13.15 -11.39
CA GLY A 23 -8.96 -13.79 -10.55
C GLY A 23 -7.94 -12.85 -9.88
N VAL A 24 -7.94 -11.54 -10.16
CA VAL A 24 -7.03 -10.57 -9.52
C VAL A 24 -7.70 -9.96 -8.28
N PRO A 25 -7.08 -10.01 -7.08
CA PRO A 25 -7.65 -9.43 -5.86
C PRO A 25 -7.67 -7.90 -5.91
N ILE A 26 -8.76 -7.32 -5.40
CA ILE A 26 -8.94 -5.87 -5.28
C ILE A 26 -8.86 -5.49 -3.81
N PHE A 27 -7.74 -4.86 -3.43
CA PHE A 27 -7.51 -4.40 -2.07
C PHE A 27 -8.06 -2.97 -1.85
N PRO A 28 -8.79 -2.71 -0.75
CA PRO A 28 -9.11 -1.35 -0.36
C PRO A 28 -7.85 -0.64 0.15
N CYS A 29 -7.65 0.62 -0.23
CA CYS A 29 -6.54 1.44 0.26
C CYS A 29 -7.04 2.84 0.60
N ASN A 30 -7.05 3.18 1.89
CA ASN A 30 -7.46 4.51 2.35
C ASN A 30 -6.40 5.60 2.14
N LYS A 31 -5.24 5.26 1.57
CA LYS A 31 -4.17 6.21 1.24
C LYS A 31 -4.27 6.72 -0.19
N ILE A 32 -5.10 6.11 -1.03
CA ILE A 32 -5.44 6.67 -2.34
C ILE A 32 -6.47 7.77 -2.11
N PRO A 33 -6.18 9.03 -2.48
CA PRO A 33 -7.07 10.15 -2.19
C PRO A 33 -8.36 10.08 -3.02
N VAL A 34 -9.40 10.68 -2.46
CA VAL A 34 -10.63 11.05 -3.19
C VAL A 34 -10.58 12.54 -3.42
N SER A 35 -10.73 12.98 -4.66
CA SER A 35 -10.74 14.38 -5.04
C SER A 35 -12.03 15.10 -4.63
N ASP A 36 -12.01 16.43 -4.64
CA ASP A 36 -13.21 17.26 -4.39
C ASP A 36 -14.32 17.01 -5.42
N THR A 37 -13.96 16.57 -6.63
CA THR A 37 -14.91 16.18 -7.70
C THR A 37 -15.40 14.74 -7.56
N ARG A 38 -15.13 14.08 -6.43
CA ARG A 38 -15.52 12.68 -6.13
C ARG A 38 -14.98 11.68 -7.13
N THR A 39 -13.75 11.88 -7.55
CA THR A 39 -12.99 10.90 -8.33
C THR A 39 -11.84 10.35 -7.49
N THR A 40 -11.44 9.13 -7.79
CA THR A 40 -10.25 8.49 -7.22
C THR A 40 -9.47 7.78 -8.31
N SER A 41 -8.45 7.02 -7.92
CA SER A 41 -7.69 6.17 -8.83
C SER A 41 -7.73 4.71 -8.39
N ILE A 42 -7.61 3.79 -9.34
CA ILE A 42 -7.34 2.38 -9.07
C ILE A 42 -5.94 2.07 -9.58
N ILE A 43 -5.12 1.45 -8.74
CA ILE A 43 -3.75 1.06 -9.07
C ILE A 43 -3.72 -0.45 -9.28
N CYS A 44 -3.14 -0.89 -10.39
CA CYS A 44 -2.87 -2.30 -10.69
C CYS A 44 -1.35 -2.52 -10.74
N MET A 45 -0.88 -3.57 -10.08
CA MET A 45 0.56 -3.88 -9.97
C MET A 45 0.83 -5.37 -10.20
N ARG A 46 1.87 -5.66 -10.97
CA ARG A 46 2.63 -6.91 -10.87
C ARG A 46 3.70 -6.70 -9.81
N THR A 47 3.86 -7.59 -8.84
CA THR A 47 4.79 -7.41 -7.71
C THR A 47 5.82 -8.53 -7.64
N GLY A 48 7.02 -8.21 -7.12
CA GLY A 48 8.10 -9.19 -6.93
C GLY A 48 9.23 -9.04 -7.96
N GLU A 49 10.45 -9.37 -7.54
CA GLU A 49 11.65 -9.27 -8.39
C GLU A 49 11.65 -10.30 -9.52
N ASP A 50 11.34 -11.56 -9.20
CA ASP A 50 11.28 -12.67 -10.17
C ASP A 50 10.31 -12.39 -11.32
N GLU A 51 9.22 -11.68 -11.02
CA GLU A 51 8.18 -11.31 -11.98
C GLU A 51 8.45 -9.97 -12.68
N GLN A 52 9.63 -9.36 -12.47
CA GLN A 52 9.94 -8.00 -12.94
C GLN A 52 8.79 -7.03 -12.59
N GLY A 53 8.39 -7.03 -11.32
CA GLY A 53 7.27 -6.26 -10.81
C GLY A 53 7.67 -4.95 -10.14
N VAL A 54 6.77 -4.43 -9.32
CA VAL A 54 7.03 -3.41 -8.32
C VAL A 54 7.63 -4.08 -7.09
N VAL A 55 8.73 -3.53 -6.58
CA VAL A 55 9.44 -4.01 -5.38
C VAL A 55 9.60 -2.89 -4.34
N GLY A 56 9.53 -3.24 -3.07
CA GLY A 56 9.87 -2.34 -1.97
C GLY A 56 11.38 -2.36 -1.72
N LEU A 57 11.95 -1.19 -1.42
CA LEU A 57 13.36 -1.03 -1.08
C LEU A 57 13.48 -0.70 0.41
N GLN A 58 14.40 -1.41 1.06
CA GLN A 58 14.72 -1.28 2.48
C GLN A 58 16.22 -1.07 2.62
N GLN A 59 16.61 -0.06 3.38
CA GLN A 59 18.00 0.11 3.82
C GLN A 59 18.30 -0.89 4.94
N ALA A 60 19.30 -1.74 4.73
CA ALA A 60 19.80 -2.67 5.74
C ALA A 60 21.02 -2.09 6.49
N GLY A 61 21.23 -2.55 7.72
CA GLY A 61 22.46 -2.28 8.48
C GLY A 61 22.55 -0.87 9.03
N ILE A 62 21.41 -0.23 9.31
CA ILE A 62 21.38 1.06 10.00
C ILE A 62 21.65 0.87 11.50
N PRO A 63 22.34 1.79 12.18
CA PRO A 63 22.52 1.68 13.63
C PRO A 63 21.17 1.77 14.37
N ASP A 64 21.07 1.10 15.51
CA ASP A 64 19.88 1.11 16.36
C ASP A 64 18.59 0.63 15.65
N GLU A 65 18.76 -0.28 14.66
CA GLU A 65 17.68 -0.90 13.90
C GLU A 65 16.85 -1.84 14.79
N ILE A 66 15.53 -1.62 14.83
CA ILE A 66 14.58 -2.47 15.56
C ILE A 66 13.81 -3.40 14.63
N GLU A 67 13.58 -2.96 13.40
CA GLU A 67 12.99 -3.68 12.28
C GLU A 67 13.69 -3.21 11.00
N PRO A 68 13.69 -4.00 9.91
CA PRO A 68 14.32 -3.59 8.66
C PRO A 68 13.94 -2.17 8.25
N SER A 69 14.96 -1.31 8.12
CA SER A 69 14.88 0.12 7.80
C SER A 69 14.24 1.05 8.83
N LEU A 70 13.93 0.56 10.03
CA LEU A 70 13.37 1.35 11.13
C LEU A 70 14.36 1.40 12.30
N SER A 71 14.88 2.58 12.61
CA SER A 71 15.77 2.82 13.75
C SER A 71 15.14 3.72 14.80
N VAL A 72 15.36 3.40 16.07
CA VAL A 72 14.93 4.23 17.21
C VAL A 72 16.13 4.51 18.11
N ARG A 73 16.57 5.77 18.15
CA ARG A 73 17.75 6.19 18.91
C ARG A 73 17.37 7.07 20.10
N PHE A 74 17.94 6.77 21.26
CA PHE A 74 17.87 7.66 22.41
C PHE A 74 18.81 8.86 22.23
N MET A 75 18.28 10.07 22.37
CA MET A 75 19.01 11.32 22.17
C MET A 75 19.41 12.02 23.47
N GLY A 76 19.14 11.40 24.63
CA GLY A 76 19.44 11.98 25.94
C GLY A 76 18.24 12.63 26.63
N ILE A 77 18.54 13.25 27.77
CA ILE A 77 17.61 14.05 28.57
C ILE A 77 18.17 15.47 28.60
N ASN A 78 17.35 16.48 28.29
CA ASN A 78 17.80 17.88 28.34
C ASN A 78 17.69 18.48 29.76
N GLU A 79 18.16 19.72 29.93
CA GLU A 79 18.13 20.45 31.22
C GLU A 79 16.73 20.69 31.78
N GLN A 80 15.70 20.57 30.93
CA GLN A 80 14.29 20.69 31.31
C GLN A 80 13.65 19.32 31.62
N ALA A 81 14.46 18.27 31.80
CA ALA A 81 14.03 16.89 32.02
C ALA A 81 13.21 16.28 30.87
N ILE A 82 13.37 16.76 29.64
CA ILE A 82 12.71 16.18 28.46
C ILE A 82 13.57 15.06 27.88
N ILE A 83 12.98 13.87 27.80
CA ILE A 83 13.58 12.67 27.19
C ILE A 83 13.29 12.70 25.69
N SER A 84 14.33 12.60 24.85
CA SER A 84 14.20 12.67 23.40
C SER A 84 14.57 11.35 22.73
N TYR A 85 13.76 10.95 21.74
CA TYR A 85 14.03 9.81 20.88
C TYR A 85 13.94 10.26 19.41
N LEU A 86 14.87 9.79 18.59
CA LEU A 86 14.82 9.95 17.15
C LEU A 86 14.34 8.64 16.52
N VAL A 87 13.18 8.69 15.86
CA VAL A 87 12.65 7.59 15.08
C VAL A 87 12.90 7.90 13.60
N THR A 88 13.53 6.96 12.89
CA THR A 88 13.84 7.13 11.46
C THR A 88 13.45 5.88 10.69
N ALA A 89 12.83 6.07 9.52
CA ALA A 89 12.33 5.03 8.65
C ALA A 89 12.82 5.26 7.21
N TYR A 90 13.49 4.27 6.62
CA TYR A 90 14.11 4.34 5.28
C TYR A 90 13.44 3.39 4.29
N TYR A 91 12.36 3.84 3.65
CA TYR A 91 11.64 3.04 2.66
C TYR A 91 11.58 3.74 1.31
N SER A 92 11.67 2.95 0.25
CA SER A 92 11.38 3.39 -1.12
C SER A 92 10.69 2.25 -1.87
N ALA A 93 10.35 2.47 -3.14
CA ALA A 93 9.84 1.45 -4.04
C ALA A 93 10.39 1.68 -5.44
N ALA A 94 10.57 0.60 -6.19
CA ALA A 94 11.03 0.63 -7.57
C ALA A 94 10.05 -0.14 -8.47
N VAL A 95 9.77 0.44 -9.63
CA VAL A 95 9.05 -0.22 -10.73
C VAL A 95 10.11 -0.76 -11.68
N LEU A 96 10.31 -2.09 -11.70
CA LEU A 96 11.44 -2.69 -12.42
C LEU A 96 11.30 -2.58 -13.95
N VAL A 97 10.08 -2.63 -14.46
CA VAL A 97 9.76 -2.43 -15.89
C VAL A 97 8.48 -1.61 -16.07
N PRO A 98 8.35 -0.82 -17.15
CA PRO A 98 7.24 0.14 -17.29
C PRO A 98 5.84 -0.47 -17.29
N ASP A 99 5.68 -1.74 -17.67
CA ASP A 99 4.39 -2.43 -17.73
C ASP A 99 3.95 -3.03 -16.38
N ALA A 100 4.79 -2.99 -15.35
CA ALA A 100 4.50 -3.58 -14.04
C ALA A 100 3.49 -2.76 -13.20
N LEU A 101 3.20 -1.51 -13.57
CA LEU A 101 2.32 -0.60 -12.84
C LEU A 101 1.38 0.12 -13.81
N GLY A 102 0.08 0.07 -13.53
CA GLY A 102 -0.95 0.82 -14.24
C GLY A 102 -1.85 1.58 -13.29
N ILE A 103 -2.29 2.78 -13.69
CA ILE A 103 -3.20 3.62 -12.92
C ILE A 103 -4.43 3.94 -13.79
N LEU A 104 -5.61 3.59 -13.29
CA LEU A 104 -6.87 4.08 -13.82
C LEU A 104 -7.26 5.32 -13.03
N GLU A 105 -7.18 6.48 -13.66
CA GLU A 105 -7.52 7.77 -13.06
C GLU A 105 -9.00 8.12 -13.27
N ASN A 106 -9.48 9.14 -12.55
CA ASN A 106 -10.83 9.70 -12.69
C ASN A 106 -11.97 8.69 -12.45
N VAL A 107 -11.76 7.75 -11.53
CA VAL A 107 -12.77 6.75 -11.15
C VAL A 107 -13.84 7.43 -10.30
N GLU A 108 -15.06 7.59 -10.83
CA GLU A 108 -16.21 8.09 -10.07
C GLU A 108 -16.59 7.11 -8.95
N ILE A 109 -16.60 7.56 -7.69
CA ILE A 109 -16.98 6.72 -6.53
C ILE A 109 -18.48 6.69 -6.23
N GLY A 110 -19.30 7.26 -7.13
CA GLY A 110 -20.75 7.18 -7.09
C GLY A 110 -21.44 8.50 -7.41
N ARG A 111 -22.62 8.41 -8.01
CA ARG A 111 -23.56 9.53 -8.18
C ARG A 111 -24.56 9.51 -7.05
N TRP A 112 -24.56 10.55 -6.21
CA TRP A 112 -25.67 10.77 -5.29
C TRP A 112 -26.93 11.06 -6.12
N ARG A 113 -27.99 10.28 -5.91
CA ARG A 113 -29.35 10.68 -6.25
C ARG A 113 -30.04 11.09 -4.96
#